data_AF-A0AAD6WHW3-F1
#
_entry.id   AF-A0AAD6WHW3-F1
#
_cell.length_a   1.000
_cell.length_b   1.000
_cell.length_c   1.000
_cell.angle_alpha   90.00
_cell.angle_beta   90.00
_cell.angle_gamma   90.00
#
_symmetry.space_group_name_H-M   'P 1'
#
loop_
_entity.id
_entity.type
_entity.pdbx_description
1 polymer ?
#
loop_
_entity_poly.entity_id
_entity_poly.type
_entity_poly.pdbx_seq_one_letter_code
_entity_poly.pdbx_strand_id
1 'polypeptide(L)'
;MSSFLPQDVLTDILARLPFKKILQCRCVSKTWYSLISSTTFATHHLNKTTKTKNNDILLFRYCPGESNGEIEHYFLYPDEGFPDNHLEELDCPFKSIWFGFSNIVGSCDGVVCLLDRGFVDNDRAALWNPSIRKTVSIPRPNVTFTSHGSFVNSLGFGFDSVSNDYKLVRVVYLQDCSFGFDEVPLLVEVYTMRRGCWRMITNDLKYVIREQSACAFLNGACHWFGYNSVERDEPRHAAVAFNLGDEVFVQIAVPDCLLWDHFIDVSFTVLDGMLSLVPCKKWLWGVTPTSVWVMKEYGVGESWTKLFNIEHLEGIERVVAFRENNEVLVAREYGELISYDPNTNNWDCKLFGDADSFYLDTFVESLVLLSEADRVLIENTSGNGEGEY
;
A
#
# COMPACT_ATOMS: atom_id res chain seq x y z
N MET A 1 18.49 18.47 -45.93
CA MET A 1 18.09 19.20 -44.71
C MET A 1 17.00 18.39 -44.05
N SER A 2 17.30 17.62 -43.00
CA SER A 2 16.32 16.71 -42.40
C SER A 2 15.36 17.48 -41.50
N SER A 3 14.08 17.34 -41.80
CA SER A 3 12.94 17.78 -41.02
C SER A 3 12.88 17.00 -39.69
N PHE A 4 13.58 17.47 -38.67
CA PHE A 4 13.41 16.93 -37.33
C PHE A 4 12.16 17.54 -36.69
N LEU A 5 11.25 16.69 -36.24
CA LEU A 5 10.15 17.08 -35.37
C LEU A 5 10.73 17.70 -34.08
N PRO A 6 10.18 18.83 -33.58
CA PRO A 6 10.57 19.37 -32.29
C PRO A 6 10.40 18.35 -31.18
N GLN A 7 11.29 18.37 -30.17
CA GLN A 7 11.31 17.39 -29.09
C GLN A 7 10.00 17.35 -28.29
N ASP A 8 9.35 18.50 -28.09
CA ASP A 8 8.07 18.59 -27.37
C ASP A 8 6.94 17.91 -28.15
N VAL A 9 6.93 18.06 -29.48
CA VAL A 9 5.95 17.41 -30.36
C VAL A 9 6.17 15.90 -30.36
N LEU A 10 7.44 15.47 -30.43
CA LEU A 10 7.78 14.06 -30.33
C LEU A 10 7.34 13.45 -28.99
N THR A 11 7.59 14.17 -27.89
CA THR A 11 7.18 13.76 -26.53
C THR A 11 5.68 13.55 -26.46
N ASP A 12 4.88 14.50 -26.94
CA ASP A 12 3.43 14.39 -26.91
C ASP A 12 2.89 13.28 -27.83
N ILE A 13 3.51 13.05 -29.00
CA ILE A 13 3.16 11.93 -29.88
C ILE A 13 3.40 10.60 -29.17
N LEU A 14 4.59 10.39 -28.62
CA LEU A 14 4.95 9.15 -27.93
C LEU A 14 4.08 8.91 -26.70
N ALA A 15 3.76 9.95 -25.93
CA ALA A 15 2.92 9.85 -24.75
C ALA A 15 1.44 9.51 -25.05
N ARG A 16 1.01 9.54 -26.32
CA ARG A 16 -0.34 9.10 -26.74
C ARG A 16 -0.40 7.62 -27.15
N LEU A 17 0.75 6.97 -27.29
CA LEU A 17 0.78 5.57 -27.71
C LEU A 17 0.35 4.67 -26.55
N PRO A 18 -0.25 3.50 -26.83
CA PRO A 18 -0.50 2.49 -25.81
C PRO A 18 0.81 2.08 -25.10
N PHE A 19 0.72 1.75 -23.82
CA PHE A 19 1.89 1.48 -22.96
C PHE A 19 2.89 0.50 -23.59
N LYS A 20 2.41 -0.67 -24.07
CA LYS A 20 3.26 -1.69 -24.72
C LYS A 20 3.99 -1.17 -25.97
N LYS A 21 3.38 -0.23 -26.72
CA LYS A 21 4.00 0.39 -27.90
C LYS A 21 5.09 1.38 -27.51
N ILE A 22 4.92 2.12 -26.42
CA ILE A 22 5.96 3.02 -25.89
C ILE A 22 7.23 2.24 -25.55
N LEU A 23 7.10 1.08 -24.90
CA LEU A 23 8.26 0.25 -24.58
C LEU A 23 8.99 -0.22 -25.86
N GLN A 24 8.26 -0.58 -26.92
CA GLN A 24 8.84 -0.94 -28.22
C GLN A 24 9.54 0.24 -28.90
N CYS A 25 9.01 1.46 -28.75
CA CYS A 25 9.59 2.69 -29.30
C CYS A 25 11.01 2.98 -28.79
N ARG A 26 11.40 2.44 -27.64
CA ARG A 26 12.77 2.55 -27.10
C ARG A 26 13.82 1.91 -28.03
N CYS A 27 13.43 0.94 -28.85
CA CYS A 27 14.32 0.24 -29.78
C CYS A 27 14.52 0.99 -31.12
N VAL A 28 13.77 2.07 -31.37
CA VAL A 28 13.78 2.77 -32.67
C VAL A 28 15.05 3.63 -32.85
N SER A 29 15.45 4.37 -31.81
CA SER A 29 16.65 5.22 -31.85
C SER A 29 17.16 5.54 -30.45
N LYS A 30 18.43 5.97 -30.35
CA LYS A 30 19.03 6.44 -29.08
C LYS A 30 18.29 7.65 -28.50
N THR A 31 17.80 8.55 -29.36
CA THR A 31 17.03 9.73 -28.94
C THR A 31 15.70 9.32 -28.30
N TRP A 32 14.99 8.37 -28.92
CA TRP A 32 13.71 7.87 -28.39
C TRP A 32 13.92 7.09 -27.10
N TYR A 33 14.96 6.25 -27.05
CA TYR A 33 15.37 5.57 -25.82
C TYR A 33 15.60 6.57 -24.68
N SER A 34 16.43 7.60 -24.90
CA SER A 34 16.75 8.59 -23.87
C SER A 34 15.53 9.40 -23.44
N LEU A 35 14.64 9.73 -24.36
CA LEU A 35 13.42 10.47 -24.06
C LEU A 35 12.46 9.64 -23.21
N ILE A 36 12.15 8.41 -23.64
CA ILE A 36 11.19 7.51 -22.97
C ILE A 36 11.72 7.06 -21.61
N SER A 37 13.03 6.88 -21.46
CA SER A 37 13.67 6.51 -20.18
C SER A 37 13.83 7.68 -19.20
N SER A 38 13.43 8.91 -19.57
CA SER A 38 13.48 10.04 -18.64
C SER A 38 12.33 10.03 -17.64
N THR A 39 12.60 10.45 -16.40
CA THR A 39 11.57 10.62 -15.36
C THR A 39 10.50 11.62 -15.78
N THR A 40 10.89 12.70 -16.48
CA THR A 40 9.97 13.70 -17.03
C THR A 40 8.97 13.10 -18.01
N PHE A 41 9.41 12.18 -18.87
CA PHE A 41 8.51 11.48 -19.79
C PHE A 41 7.57 10.54 -19.05
N ALA A 42 8.09 9.79 -18.06
CA ALA A 42 7.29 8.90 -17.24
C ALA A 42 6.16 9.66 -16.51
N THR A 43 6.47 10.78 -15.85
CA THR A 43 5.49 11.65 -15.19
C THR A 43 4.49 12.23 -16.19
N HIS A 44 4.95 12.69 -17.36
CA HIS A 44 4.06 13.25 -18.38
C HIS A 44 3.07 12.20 -18.94
N HIS A 45 3.55 10.99 -19.23
CA HIS A 45 2.72 9.89 -19.68
C HIS A 45 1.70 9.48 -18.61
N LEU A 46 2.14 9.28 -17.37
CA LEU A 46 1.28 8.90 -16.25
C LEU A 46 0.14 9.91 -16.02
N ASN A 47 0.47 11.21 -16.01
CA ASN A 47 -0.53 12.29 -15.87
C ASN A 47 -1.56 12.32 -17.01
N LYS A 48 -1.22 11.74 -18.17
CA LYS A 48 -2.12 11.63 -19.31
C LYS A 48 -3.01 10.39 -19.16
N THR A 49 -2.42 9.25 -18.80
CA THR A 49 -3.12 7.98 -18.57
C THR A 49 -4.18 8.11 -17.47
N THR A 50 -3.82 8.74 -16.34
CA THR A 50 -4.73 8.99 -15.21
C THR A 50 -5.91 9.89 -15.58
N LYS A 51 -5.73 10.85 -16.49
CA LYS A 51 -6.80 11.73 -16.98
C LYS A 51 -7.75 11.05 -17.98
N THR A 52 -7.28 10.01 -18.67
CA THR A 52 -8.06 9.36 -19.73
C THR A 52 -9.01 8.26 -19.25
N LYS A 53 -9.07 7.95 -17.94
CA LYS A 53 -10.11 7.11 -17.28
C LYS A 53 -10.56 5.85 -18.07
N ASN A 54 -9.64 5.14 -18.71
CA ASN A 54 -10.01 4.07 -19.64
C ASN A 54 -9.43 2.69 -19.30
N ASN A 55 -8.78 2.53 -18.15
CA ASN A 55 -8.18 1.26 -17.77
C ASN A 55 -8.54 0.93 -16.31
N ASP A 56 -9.67 0.27 -16.12
CA ASP A 56 -10.13 -0.30 -14.83
C ASP A 56 -9.39 -1.63 -14.59
N ILE A 57 -8.06 -1.54 -14.62
CA ILE A 57 -7.19 -2.68 -14.34
C ILE A 57 -7.05 -2.75 -12.82
N LEU A 58 -7.24 -3.95 -12.29
CA LEU A 58 -7.04 -4.26 -10.89
C LEU A 58 -5.79 -5.10 -10.72
N LEU A 59 -4.98 -4.79 -9.71
CA LEU A 59 -3.91 -5.66 -9.23
C LEU A 59 -4.47 -6.51 -8.09
N PHE A 60 -4.54 -7.81 -8.32
CA PHE A 60 -4.95 -8.78 -7.31
C PHE A 60 -3.75 -9.59 -6.82
N ARG A 61 -3.65 -9.79 -5.50
CA ARG A 61 -2.66 -10.69 -4.88
C ARG A 61 -3.36 -11.60 -3.88
N TYR A 62 -3.00 -12.87 -3.88
CA TYR A 62 -3.39 -13.82 -2.83
C TYR A 62 -2.44 -15.03 -2.75
N CYS A 63 -2.55 -15.78 -1.65
CA CYS A 63 -1.84 -17.03 -1.43
C CYS A 63 -2.86 -18.17 -1.29
N PRO A 64 -2.79 -19.22 -2.12
CA PRO A 64 -3.58 -20.43 -1.94
C PRO A 64 -3.17 -21.12 -0.63
N GLY A 65 -4.11 -21.40 0.27
CA GLY A 65 -3.83 -21.95 1.60
C GLY A 65 -3.38 -23.42 1.64
N GLU A 66 -2.70 -23.94 0.61
CA GLU A 66 -2.25 -25.33 0.56
C GLU A 66 -0.78 -25.49 1.00
N SER A 67 -0.57 -26.47 1.88
CA SER A 67 0.60 -26.72 2.72
C SER A 67 1.89 -27.19 2.02
N ASN A 68 2.07 -26.91 0.74
CA ASN A 68 3.28 -27.25 -0.02
C ASN A 68 3.94 -26.01 -0.63
N GLY A 69 4.36 -25.10 0.25
CA GLY A 69 5.02 -23.85 -0.14
C GLY A 69 4.00 -22.84 -0.63
N GLU A 70 3.66 -21.89 0.25
CA GLU A 70 2.78 -20.77 -0.07
C GLU A 70 3.40 -19.94 -1.20
N ILE A 71 2.94 -20.16 -2.44
CA ILE A 71 3.36 -19.37 -3.59
C ILE A 71 2.41 -18.19 -3.68
N GLU A 72 2.94 -16.98 -3.53
CA GLU A 72 2.19 -15.76 -3.78
C GLU A 72 1.88 -15.62 -5.27
N HIS A 73 0.60 -15.41 -5.59
CA HIS A 73 0.18 -15.10 -6.95
C HIS A 73 -0.23 -13.64 -7.08
N TYR A 74 0.13 -13.04 -8.21
CA TYR A 74 -0.21 -11.67 -8.58
C TYR A 74 -0.88 -11.69 -9.95
N PHE A 75 -2.01 -11.02 -10.10
CA PHE A 75 -2.77 -10.99 -11.35
C PHE A 75 -3.21 -9.58 -11.69
N LEU A 76 -3.31 -9.31 -12.98
CA LEU A 76 -4.02 -8.15 -13.51
C LEU A 76 -5.39 -8.58 -14.02
N TYR A 77 -6.44 -7.88 -13.63
CA TYR A 77 -7.81 -8.13 -14.07
C TYR A 77 -8.41 -6.87 -14.71
N PRO A 78 -9.29 -6.96 -15.71
CA PRO A 78 -10.30 -5.93 -15.87
C PRO A 78 -11.32 -6.08 -14.72
N ASP A 79 -11.85 -4.99 -14.15
CA ASP A 79 -12.82 -5.10 -13.03
C ASP A 79 -13.94 -6.09 -13.35
N GLU A 80 -14.67 -5.91 -14.46
CA GLU A 80 -15.77 -6.80 -14.89
C GLU A 80 -15.38 -8.28 -15.02
N GLY A 81 -14.11 -8.58 -15.27
CA GLY A 81 -13.59 -9.94 -15.44
C GLY A 81 -13.19 -10.64 -14.14
N PHE A 82 -13.12 -9.93 -13.01
CA PHE A 82 -12.71 -10.52 -11.73
C PHE A 82 -13.81 -11.46 -11.16
N PRO A 83 -13.46 -12.68 -10.68
CA PRO A 83 -12.12 -13.28 -10.58
C PRO A 83 -11.75 -14.24 -11.73
N ASP A 84 -12.64 -14.46 -12.71
CA ASP A 84 -12.51 -15.59 -13.65
C ASP A 84 -11.62 -15.30 -14.87
N ASN A 85 -11.52 -14.04 -15.30
CA ASN A 85 -10.89 -13.63 -16.56
C ASN A 85 -9.74 -12.63 -16.31
N HIS A 86 -8.57 -13.13 -15.91
CA HIS A 86 -7.37 -12.31 -15.77
C HIS A 86 -6.77 -11.90 -17.12
N LEU A 87 -6.16 -10.73 -17.17
CA LEU A 87 -5.37 -10.24 -18.31
C LEU A 87 -3.98 -10.87 -18.35
N GLU A 88 -3.34 -10.98 -17.18
CA GLU A 88 -1.95 -11.42 -17.04
C GLU A 88 -1.72 -11.93 -15.61
N GLU A 89 -1.04 -13.06 -15.47
CA GLU A 89 -0.39 -13.46 -14.22
C GLU A 89 1.03 -12.86 -14.18
N LEU A 90 1.34 -12.18 -13.09
CA LEU A 90 2.57 -11.44 -12.89
C LEU A 90 3.56 -12.25 -12.06
N ASP A 91 4.79 -12.35 -12.53
CA ASP A 91 5.89 -12.88 -11.72
C ASP A 91 6.55 -11.76 -10.92
N CYS A 92 6.24 -11.71 -9.63
CA CYS A 92 6.93 -10.81 -8.69
C CYS A 92 8.28 -11.42 -8.29
N PRO A 93 9.42 -10.77 -8.59
CA PRO A 93 10.74 -11.30 -8.23
C PRO A 93 11.06 -11.15 -6.74
N PHE A 94 10.30 -10.33 -6.01
CA PHE A 94 10.43 -10.15 -4.58
C PHE A 94 9.55 -11.17 -3.86
N LYS A 95 10.14 -12.29 -3.43
CA LYS A 95 9.44 -13.35 -2.71
C LYS A 95 9.69 -13.24 -1.20
N SER A 96 8.65 -13.49 -0.42
CA SER A 96 8.77 -13.66 1.03
C SER A 96 9.71 -14.80 1.38
N ILE A 97 10.53 -14.61 2.41
CA ILE A 97 11.40 -15.68 2.94
C ILE A 97 10.78 -16.31 4.19
N TRP A 98 9.98 -15.57 4.95
CA TRP A 98 9.72 -15.92 6.35
C TRP A 98 8.28 -16.34 6.63
N PHE A 99 7.30 -15.64 6.04
CA PHE A 99 5.89 -15.80 6.38
C PHE A 99 5.04 -16.19 5.17
N GLY A 100 5.65 -16.82 4.17
CA GLY A 100 5.00 -17.30 2.95
C GLY A 100 4.58 -16.21 1.96
N PHE A 101 4.26 -15.01 2.45
CA PHE A 101 3.96 -13.85 1.62
C PHE A 101 4.54 -12.53 2.14
N SER A 102 4.62 -11.57 1.21
CA SER A 102 5.06 -10.20 1.40
C SER A 102 3.84 -9.29 1.57
N ASN A 103 3.94 -8.34 2.49
CA ASN A 103 2.92 -7.35 2.71
C ASN A 103 3.00 -6.25 1.64
N ILE A 104 1.85 -5.82 1.14
CA ILE A 104 1.74 -4.63 0.31
C ILE A 104 1.47 -3.44 1.24
N VAL A 105 2.44 -2.53 1.34
CA VAL A 105 2.30 -1.31 2.15
C VAL A 105 1.34 -0.33 1.47
N GLY A 106 1.34 -0.32 0.13
CA GLY A 106 0.45 0.47 -0.70
C GLY A 106 0.86 0.41 -2.17
N SER A 107 -0.05 0.87 -3.04
CA SER A 107 0.17 1.05 -4.47
C SER A 107 -0.04 2.52 -4.84
N CYS A 108 0.81 3.05 -5.69
CA CYS A 108 0.69 4.42 -6.18
C CYS A 108 1.33 4.50 -7.57
N ASP A 109 0.63 5.08 -8.55
CA ASP A 109 1.14 5.33 -9.89
C ASP A 109 1.72 4.09 -10.62
N GLY A 110 1.15 2.92 -10.36
CA GLY A 110 1.62 1.65 -10.91
C GLY A 110 2.85 1.06 -10.22
N VAL A 111 3.30 1.68 -9.13
CA VAL A 111 4.36 1.18 -8.25
C VAL A 111 3.74 0.60 -6.99
N VAL A 112 4.13 -0.62 -6.67
CA VAL A 112 3.73 -1.37 -5.48
C VAL A 112 4.89 -1.36 -4.49
N CYS A 113 4.64 -0.94 -3.25
CA CYS A 113 5.62 -1.04 -2.17
C CYS A 113 5.42 -2.35 -1.41
N LEU A 114 6.41 -3.23 -1.50
CA LEU A 114 6.42 -4.56 -0.90
C LEU A 114 7.29 -4.56 0.37
N LEU A 115 6.84 -5.30 1.38
CA LEU A 115 7.52 -5.52 2.65
C LEU A 115 7.48 -7.01 2.99
N ASP A 116 8.63 -7.67 2.96
CA ASP A 116 8.80 -8.99 3.55
C ASP A 116 9.26 -8.81 4.99
N ARG A 117 8.42 -9.21 5.95
CA ARG A 117 8.78 -9.10 7.36
C ARG A 117 9.66 -10.27 7.74
N GLY A 118 10.75 -9.98 8.44
CA GLY A 118 11.65 -11.03 8.92
C GLY A 118 11.58 -11.21 10.41
N PHE A 119 12.12 -12.32 10.90
CA PHE A 119 12.45 -12.43 12.32
C PHE A 119 13.57 -11.45 12.66
N VAL A 120 13.38 -10.66 13.73
CA VAL A 120 14.38 -9.79 14.36
C VAL A 120 15.20 -8.98 13.34
N ASP A 121 14.64 -7.85 12.88
CA ASP A 121 15.35 -6.85 12.05
C ASP A 121 15.78 -7.32 10.65
N ASN A 122 15.14 -8.37 10.15
CA ASN A 122 15.33 -8.86 8.78
C ASN A 122 14.21 -8.42 7.82
N ASP A 123 13.55 -7.30 8.13
CA ASP A 123 12.58 -6.68 7.23
C ASP A 123 13.28 -6.29 5.92
N ARG A 124 12.74 -6.76 4.80
CA ARG A 124 13.17 -6.37 3.46
C ARG A 124 12.05 -5.61 2.80
N ALA A 125 12.37 -4.51 2.13
CA ALA A 125 11.39 -3.73 1.40
C ALA A 125 11.87 -3.46 -0.03
N ALA A 126 10.92 -3.36 -0.95
CA ALA A 126 11.21 -3.06 -2.35
C ALA A 126 10.06 -2.30 -3.01
N LEU A 127 10.40 -1.47 -3.99
CA LEU A 127 9.45 -0.90 -4.91
C LEU A 127 9.41 -1.77 -6.16
N TRP A 128 8.21 -2.20 -6.56
CA TRP A 128 7.99 -3.03 -7.72
C TRP A 128 7.06 -2.33 -8.71
N ASN A 129 7.50 -2.21 -9.97
CA ASN A 129 6.64 -1.81 -11.07
C ASN A 129 6.40 -3.04 -11.96
N PRO A 130 5.21 -3.66 -11.90
CA PRO A 130 4.86 -4.82 -12.72
C PRO A 130 4.91 -4.54 -14.22
N SER A 131 4.49 -3.36 -14.65
CA SER A 131 4.34 -3.01 -16.08
C SER A 131 5.66 -3.00 -16.84
N ILE A 132 6.76 -2.66 -16.15
CA ILE A 132 8.12 -2.71 -16.72
C ILE A 132 8.96 -3.85 -16.11
N ARG A 133 8.35 -4.72 -15.30
CA ARG A 133 9.00 -5.86 -14.61
C ARG A 133 10.26 -5.46 -13.86
N LYS A 134 10.17 -4.37 -13.10
CA LYS A 134 11.30 -3.72 -12.43
C LYS A 134 11.13 -3.71 -10.93
N THR A 135 12.21 -4.01 -10.22
CA THR A 135 12.25 -3.99 -8.77
C THR A 135 13.45 -3.21 -8.27
N VAL A 136 13.20 -2.31 -7.33
CA VAL A 136 14.21 -1.48 -6.67
C VAL A 136 14.15 -1.77 -5.18
N SER A 137 15.17 -2.44 -4.64
CA SER A 137 15.26 -2.69 -3.21
C SER A 137 15.46 -1.40 -2.42
N ILE A 138 14.77 -1.31 -1.28
CA ILE A 138 14.90 -0.25 -0.29
C ILE A 138 15.97 -0.70 0.72
N PRO A 139 16.95 0.15 1.06
CA PRO A 139 17.99 -0.19 2.03
C PRO A 139 17.39 -0.36 3.43
N ARG A 140 18.15 -1.01 4.31
CA ARG A 140 17.74 -1.16 5.71
C ARG A 140 17.53 0.23 6.36
N PRO A 141 16.48 0.37 7.20
CA PRO A 141 16.18 1.60 7.91
C PRO A 141 17.22 1.92 9.00
N ASN A 142 17.12 3.12 9.57
CA ASN A 142 18.04 3.58 10.62
C ASN A 142 17.72 2.93 11.98
N VAL A 143 16.44 2.67 12.26
CA VAL A 143 16.01 2.04 13.51
C VAL A 143 15.98 0.53 13.33
N THR A 144 16.90 -0.15 14.02
CA THR A 144 17.11 -1.59 13.94
C THR A 144 17.10 -2.24 15.33
N PHE A 145 16.91 -3.57 15.38
CA PHE A 145 16.88 -4.27 16.67
C PHE A 145 18.23 -4.17 17.37
N THR A 146 19.30 -4.27 16.58
CA THR A 146 20.67 -4.16 17.06
C THR A 146 21.00 -2.78 17.63
N SER A 147 20.36 -1.71 17.15
CA SER A 147 20.64 -0.35 17.60
C SER A 147 19.69 0.16 18.68
N HIS A 148 18.41 -0.24 18.65
CA HIS A 148 17.36 0.30 19.52
C HIS A 148 16.58 -0.76 20.32
N GLY A 149 16.85 -2.05 20.13
CA GLY A 149 16.14 -3.14 20.80
C GLY A 149 14.82 -3.53 20.13
N SER A 150 13.93 -4.18 20.87
CA SER A 150 12.62 -4.58 20.34
C SER A 150 11.81 -3.36 19.92
N PHE A 151 11.14 -3.44 18.77
CA PHE A 151 10.27 -2.39 18.29
C PHE A 151 9.12 -2.99 17.48
N VAL A 152 8.07 -2.20 17.34
CA VAL A 152 7.01 -2.43 16.36
C VAL A 152 6.92 -1.25 15.41
N ASN A 153 6.41 -1.47 14.20
CA ASN A 153 6.29 -0.39 13.23
C ASN A 153 5.00 -0.46 12.39
N SER A 154 4.68 0.70 11.83
CA SER A 154 3.66 0.88 10.81
C SER A 154 4.25 1.71 9.68
N LEU A 155 3.92 1.34 8.44
CA LEU A 155 4.46 1.99 7.25
C LEU A 155 3.34 2.62 6.43
N GLY A 156 3.72 3.61 5.62
CA GLY A 156 2.86 4.26 4.65
C GLY A 156 3.68 4.61 3.42
N PHE A 157 3.12 4.31 2.24
CA PHE A 157 3.78 4.55 0.96
C PHE A 157 2.93 5.51 0.13
N GLY A 158 3.60 6.41 -0.60
CA GLY A 158 2.90 7.30 -1.52
C GLY A 158 3.83 8.22 -2.30
N PHE A 159 3.21 9.04 -3.14
CA PHE A 159 3.89 10.01 -3.97
C PHE A 159 3.80 11.42 -3.38
N ASP A 160 4.95 12.08 -3.22
CA ASP A 160 5.05 13.49 -2.88
C ASP A 160 5.13 14.33 -4.16
N SER A 161 4.03 15.02 -4.46
CA SER A 161 3.94 15.91 -5.62
C SER A 161 4.79 17.19 -5.51
N VAL A 162 5.14 17.62 -4.30
CA VAL A 162 5.96 18.81 -4.04
C VAL A 162 7.42 18.53 -4.41
N SER A 163 7.97 17.41 -3.92
CA SER A 163 9.34 17.02 -4.28
C SER A 163 9.44 16.17 -5.55
N ASN A 164 8.31 15.72 -6.11
CA ASN A 164 8.20 14.80 -7.25
C ASN A 164 8.98 13.50 -6.98
N ASP A 165 8.71 12.88 -5.84
CA ASP A 165 9.42 11.69 -5.35
C ASP A 165 8.48 10.71 -4.65
N TYR A 166 8.84 9.43 -4.67
CA TYR A 166 8.14 8.41 -3.90
C TYR A 166 8.75 8.33 -2.51
N LYS A 167 7.90 8.29 -1.50
CA LYS A 167 8.31 8.23 -0.11
C LYS A 167 7.70 7.02 0.59
N LEU A 168 8.48 6.45 1.49
CA LEU A 168 8.03 5.44 2.44
C LEU A 168 8.27 6.01 3.84
N VAL A 169 7.20 6.28 4.56
CA VAL A 169 7.24 6.70 5.96
C VAL A 169 7.10 5.48 6.85
N ARG A 170 7.94 5.41 7.88
CA ARG A 170 7.95 4.34 8.87
C ARG A 170 7.86 4.98 10.24
N VAL A 171 6.82 4.58 10.98
CA VAL A 171 6.54 5.00 12.35
C VAL A 171 6.92 3.84 13.27
N VAL A 172 7.85 4.07 14.19
CA VAL A 172 8.46 3.04 15.03
C VAL A 172 8.20 3.34 16.51
N TYR A 173 7.74 2.34 17.24
CA TYR A 173 7.56 2.37 18.69
C TYR A 173 8.53 1.38 19.32
N LEU A 174 9.45 1.86 20.16
CA LEU A 174 10.42 1.03 20.88
C LEU A 174 9.75 0.27 22.03
N GLN A 175 9.61 -1.04 21.91
CA GLN A 175 8.89 -1.83 22.90
C GLN A 175 9.69 -1.90 24.22
N ASP A 176 9.09 -1.41 25.30
CA ASP A 176 9.56 -1.67 26.65
C ASP A 176 8.97 -2.98 27.20
N CYS A 177 9.48 -3.45 28.34
CA CYS A 177 8.97 -4.67 28.98
C CYS A 177 7.52 -4.54 29.49
N SER A 178 6.91 -3.34 29.43
CA SER A 178 5.56 -3.05 29.94
C SER A 178 4.45 -3.35 28.93
N PHE A 179 4.79 -3.55 27.65
CA PHE A 179 3.82 -3.69 26.54
C PHE A 179 2.83 -2.51 26.41
N GLY A 180 3.11 -1.38 27.04
CA GLY A 180 2.31 -0.16 26.95
C GLY A 180 2.88 0.77 25.90
N PHE A 181 2.09 1.18 24.90
CA PHE A 181 2.53 2.13 23.87
C PHE A 181 2.54 3.59 24.35
N ASP A 182 1.96 3.84 25.53
CA ASP A 182 1.61 5.17 26.03
C ASP A 182 2.83 6.01 26.45
N GLU A 183 3.96 5.37 26.75
CA GLU A 183 5.21 6.02 27.23
C GLU A 183 6.42 5.72 26.33
N VAL A 184 6.21 5.04 25.20
CA VAL A 184 7.28 4.53 24.35
C VAL A 184 7.80 5.61 23.40
N PRO A 185 9.14 5.78 23.26
CA PRO A 185 9.70 6.71 22.29
C PRO A 185 9.21 6.42 20.87
N LEU A 186 8.58 7.43 20.29
CA LEU A 186 8.13 7.43 18.90
C LEU A 186 9.26 7.94 17.99
N LEU A 187 9.73 7.07 17.10
CA LEU A 187 10.71 7.40 16.09
C LEU A 187 10.04 7.37 14.71
N VAL A 188 10.23 8.42 13.92
CA VAL A 188 9.68 8.50 12.56
C VAL A 188 10.83 8.67 11.59
N GLU A 189 10.86 7.81 10.58
CA GLU A 189 11.84 7.87 9.50
C GLU A 189 11.17 7.84 8.14
N VAL A 190 11.76 8.59 7.20
CA VAL A 190 11.25 8.75 5.84
C VAL A 190 12.34 8.32 4.87
N TYR A 191 12.03 7.33 4.05
CA TYR A 191 12.79 6.97 2.87
C TYR A 191 12.34 7.81 1.69
N THR A 192 13.30 8.25 0.89
CA THR A 192 13.06 8.98 -0.37
C THR A 192 13.69 8.21 -1.52
N MET A 193 12.90 7.87 -2.55
CA MET A 193 13.38 7.04 -3.65
C MET A 193 14.52 7.73 -4.40
N ARG A 194 14.41 9.04 -4.69
CA ARG A 194 15.45 9.80 -5.40
C ARG A 194 16.81 9.76 -4.70
N ARG A 195 16.84 9.81 -3.37
CA ARG A 195 18.11 9.75 -2.61
C ARG A 195 18.54 8.32 -2.30
N GLY A 196 17.58 7.39 -2.27
CA GLY A 196 17.84 6.00 -1.91
C GLY A 196 18.30 5.83 -0.47
N CYS A 197 17.85 6.68 0.45
CA CYS A 197 18.21 6.60 1.87
C CYS A 197 17.07 7.02 2.81
N TRP A 198 17.17 6.54 4.05
CA TRP A 198 16.31 6.89 5.17
C TRP A 198 16.85 8.10 5.91
N ARG A 199 15.94 8.90 6.48
CA ARG A 199 16.29 9.93 7.46
C ARG A 199 15.26 10.01 8.57
N MET A 200 15.73 10.36 9.75
CA MET A 200 14.87 10.66 10.89
C MET A 200 14.20 12.02 10.71
N ILE A 201 12.96 12.13 11.19
CA ILE A 201 12.26 13.42 11.34
C ILE A 201 11.76 13.59 12.76
N THR A 202 11.67 14.84 13.18
CA THR A 202 10.99 15.22 14.42
C THR A 202 9.48 15.21 14.19
N ASN A 203 8.73 14.81 15.21
CA ASN A 203 7.28 14.81 15.18
C ASN A 203 6.73 15.13 16.58
N ASP A 204 5.47 15.53 16.60
CA ASP A 204 4.67 15.85 17.79
C ASP A 204 3.39 15.01 17.83
N LEU A 205 3.42 13.81 17.22
CA LEU A 205 2.25 12.96 17.11
C LEU A 205 1.79 12.50 18.49
N LYS A 206 0.56 12.87 18.85
CA LYS A 206 -0.10 12.48 20.11
C LYS A 206 -0.76 11.10 20.08
N TYR A 207 -1.13 10.63 18.88
CA TYR A 207 -1.91 9.40 18.71
C TYR A 207 -0.99 8.24 18.38
N VAL A 208 -1.16 7.12 19.09
CA VAL A 208 -0.48 5.87 18.79
C VAL A 208 -1.12 5.23 17.57
N ILE A 209 -0.33 5.02 16.53
CA ILE A 209 -0.67 4.17 15.39
C ILE A 209 -0.35 2.74 15.78
N ARG A 210 -1.36 1.88 15.86
CA ARG A 210 -1.14 0.48 16.21
C ARG A 210 -0.22 -0.20 15.23
N GLU A 211 0.51 -1.18 15.74
CA GLU A 211 1.37 -2.05 14.95
C GLU A 211 0.59 -2.64 13.75
N GLN A 212 1.24 -2.67 12.58
CA GLN A 212 0.70 -3.30 11.36
C GLN A 212 -0.65 -2.71 10.91
N SER A 213 -0.94 -1.46 11.28
CA SER A 213 -2.12 -0.75 10.79
C SER A 213 -2.03 -0.59 9.28
N ALA A 214 -3.11 -0.92 8.59
CA ALA A 214 -3.20 -0.66 7.16
C ALA A 214 -3.18 0.86 6.93
N CYS A 215 -2.47 1.28 5.88
CA CYS A 215 -2.32 2.68 5.52
C CYS A 215 -3.07 2.96 4.22
N ALA A 216 -3.86 4.02 4.19
CA ALA A 216 -4.45 4.53 2.95
C ALA A 216 -3.68 5.76 2.45
N PHE A 217 -3.26 5.74 1.18
CA PHE A 217 -2.67 6.92 0.54
C PHE A 217 -3.72 7.69 -0.25
N LEU A 218 -3.96 8.95 0.13
CA LEU A 218 -4.91 9.82 -0.54
C LEU A 218 -4.45 11.28 -0.44
N ASN A 219 -4.64 12.06 -1.50
CA ASN A 219 -4.37 13.52 -1.50
C ASN A 219 -2.96 13.91 -0.99
N GLY A 220 -1.94 13.09 -1.29
CA GLY A 220 -0.56 13.36 -0.88
C GLY A 220 -0.24 13.01 0.57
N ALA A 221 -1.16 12.34 1.29
CA ALA A 221 -0.96 11.93 2.67
C ALA A 221 -1.22 10.43 2.89
N CYS A 222 -0.46 9.85 3.83
CA CYS A 222 -0.64 8.49 4.33
C CYS A 222 -1.52 8.53 5.59
N HIS A 223 -2.58 7.72 5.65
CA HIS A 223 -3.58 7.75 6.72
C HIS A 223 -3.62 6.45 7.50
N TRP A 224 -3.57 6.57 8.83
CA TRP A 224 -3.73 5.46 9.77
C TRP A 224 -4.80 5.77 10.81
N PHE A 225 -5.33 4.72 11.42
CA PHE A 225 -6.20 4.84 12.58
C PHE A 225 -5.36 4.97 13.85
N GLY A 226 -5.49 6.11 14.51
CA GLY A 226 -4.74 6.45 15.71
C GLY A 226 -5.57 6.31 16.97
N TYR A 227 -4.91 5.93 18.07
CA TYR A 227 -5.51 5.76 19.39
C TYR A 227 -4.79 6.61 20.45
N ASN A 228 -5.55 7.26 21.33
CA ASN A 228 -5.08 8.02 22.48
C ASN A 228 -5.67 7.42 23.77
N SER A 229 -4.79 6.92 24.63
CA SER A 229 -5.06 6.30 25.93
C SER A 229 -4.78 7.24 27.11
N VAL A 230 -4.04 8.32 26.89
CA VAL A 230 -3.41 9.12 27.94
C VAL A 230 -4.33 10.26 28.39
N GLU A 231 -4.98 10.94 27.45
CA GLU A 231 -5.78 12.13 27.73
C GLU A 231 -7.27 11.79 27.86
N ARG A 232 -7.78 11.72 29.10
CA ARG A 232 -9.19 11.30 29.35
C ARG A 232 -10.25 12.24 28.76
N ASP A 233 -9.90 13.50 28.55
CA ASP A 233 -10.81 14.55 28.06
C ASP A 233 -10.67 14.79 26.54
N GLU A 234 -9.72 14.13 25.86
CA GLU A 234 -9.58 14.19 24.40
C GLU A 234 -10.25 12.98 23.73
N PRO A 235 -10.69 13.09 22.47
CA PRO A 235 -11.17 11.95 21.70
C PRO A 235 -10.11 10.86 21.60
N ARG A 236 -10.51 9.62 21.86
CA ARG A 236 -9.58 8.49 21.91
C ARG A 236 -9.14 8.01 20.55
N HIS A 237 -9.89 8.35 19.50
CA HIS A 237 -9.58 7.91 18.15
C HIS A 237 -9.54 9.10 17.21
N ALA A 238 -8.59 9.07 16.29
CA ALA A 238 -8.44 10.05 15.23
C ALA A 238 -7.88 9.39 13.97
N ALA A 239 -8.16 9.98 12.82
CA ALA A 239 -7.43 9.66 11.61
C ALA A 239 -6.10 10.43 11.67
N VAL A 240 -5.00 9.71 11.69
CA VAL A 240 -3.65 10.28 11.67
C VAL A 240 -3.19 10.30 10.23
N ALA A 241 -3.00 11.50 9.68
CA ALA A 241 -2.52 11.73 8.32
C ALA A 241 -1.09 12.25 8.36
N PHE A 242 -0.15 11.61 7.66
CA PHE A 242 1.18 12.16 7.42
C PHE A 242 1.24 12.75 6.01
N ASN A 243 1.32 14.08 5.91
CA ASN A 243 1.45 14.77 4.63
C ASN A 243 2.86 14.55 4.10
N LEU A 244 3.00 13.91 2.93
CA LEU A 244 4.30 13.57 2.38
C LEU A 244 5.07 14.78 1.84
N GLY A 245 4.39 15.87 1.47
CA GLY A 245 5.02 17.09 0.96
C GLY A 245 5.62 17.94 2.07
N ASP A 246 4.82 18.21 3.10
CA ASP A 246 5.22 19.03 4.24
C ASP A 246 5.91 18.23 5.35
N GLU A 247 5.76 16.90 5.33
CA GLU A 247 6.33 15.95 6.30
C GLU A 247 5.91 16.20 7.75
N VAL A 248 4.63 16.51 7.91
CA VAL A 248 3.99 16.76 9.20
C VAL A 248 2.80 15.82 9.38
N PHE A 249 2.54 15.47 10.64
CA PHE A 249 1.33 14.78 11.02
C PHE A 249 0.18 15.76 11.21
N VAL A 250 -1.00 15.36 10.76
CA VAL A 250 -2.26 16.07 10.91
C VAL A 250 -3.28 15.10 11.46
N GLN A 251 -4.15 15.59 12.33
CA GLN A 251 -5.22 14.81 12.92
C GLN A 251 -6.54 15.22 12.26
N ILE A 252 -7.33 14.25 11.87
CA ILE A 252 -8.68 14.46 11.32
C ILE A 252 -9.65 13.67 12.19
N ALA A 253 -10.80 14.26 12.51
CA ALA A 253 -11.82 13.58 13.29
C ALA A 253 -12.32 12.32 12.57
N VAL A 254 -12.64 11.29 13.35
CA VAL A 254 -13.33 10.06 12.90
C VAL A 254 -14.83 10.19 13.18
N PRO A 255 -15.71 9.31 12.66
CA PRO A 255 -17.13 9.35 12.97
C PRO A 255 -17.41 9.38 14.48
N ASP A 256 -18.36 10.20 14.92
CA ASP A 256 -18.63 10.46 16.36
C ASP A 256 -18.88 9.20 17.19
N CYS A 257 -19.51 8.19 16.60
CA CYS A 257 -19.78 6.91 17.26
C CYS A 257 -18.51 6.11 17.58
N LEU A 258 -17.38 6.44 16.96
CA LEU A 258 -16.09 5.77 17.18
C LEU A 258 -15.17 6.56 18.11
N LEU A 259 -15.52 7.78 18.55
CA LEU A 259 -14.58 8.65 19.28
C LEU A 259 -14.20 8.12 20.68
N TRP A 260 -15.11 7.40 21.34
CA TRP A 260 -15.00 7.10 22.77
C TRP A 260 -14.87 5.61 23.11
N ASP A 261 -15.12 4.73 22.13
CA ASP A 261 -15.09 3.29 22.38
C ASP A 261 -13.69 2.81 22.75
N HIS A 262 -13.63 1.83 23.65
CA HIS A 262 -12.40 1.16 24.00
C HIS A 262 -12.04 0.14 22.91
N PHE A 263 -10.84 0.27 22.34
CA PHE A 263 -10.24 -0.69 21.41
C PHE A 263 -11.11 -1.07 20.20
N ILE A 264 -11.12 -0.19 19.20
CA ILE A 264 -11.78 -0.40 17.91
C ILE A 264 -10.79 -0.99 16.91
N ASP A 265 -11.21 -2.04 16.19
CA ASP A 265 -10.43 -2.56 15.06
C ASP A 265 -11.08 -2.16 13.73
N VAL A 266 -10.46 -1.17 13.09
CA VAL A 266 -10.80 -0.65 11.76
C VAL A 266 -9.54 -0.35 10.97
N SER A 267 -9.65 -0.32 9.65
CA SER A 267 -8.59 0.12 8.75
C SER A 267 -9.07 1.27 7.87
N PHE A 268 -8.12 2.09 7.42
CA PHE A 268 -8.37 3.03 6.35
C PHE A 268 -8.14 2.38 5.00
N THR A 269 -8.97 2.76 4.03
CA THR A 269 -8.81 2.47 2.61
C THR A 269 -9.31 3.66 1.77
N VAL A 270 -9.14 3.60 0.45
CA VAL A 270 -9.62 4.63 -0.49
C VAL A 270 -10.70 4.03 -1.36
N LEU A 271 -11.90 4.60 -1.31
CA LEU A 271 -13.07 4.15 -2.08
C LEU A 271 -13.56 5.29 -2.95
N ASP A 272 -13.61 5.10 -4.27
CA ASP A 272 -13.98 6.14 -5.23
C ASP A 272 -13.25 7.48 -5.02
N GLY A 273 -11.97 7.42 -4.61
CA GLY A 273 -11.16 8.60 -4.29
C GLY A 273 -11.52 9.29 -2.96
N MET A 274 -12.33 8.66 -2.12
CA MET A 274 -12.68 9.13 -0.77
C MET A 274 -11.99 8.28 0.30
N LEU A 275 -11.56 8.95 1.38
CA LEU A 275 -11.02 8.26 2.54
C LEU A 275 -12.14 7.50 3.24
N SER A 276 -11.91 6.22 3.53
CA SER A 276 -12.94 5.34 4.05
C SER A 276 -12.45 4.53 5.24
N LEU A 277 -13.33 4.30 6.20
CA LEU A 277 -13.10 3.46 7.37
C LEU A 277 -13.87 2.16 7.20
N VAL A 278 -13.17 1.04 7.30
CA VAL A 278 -13.76 -0.28 7.11
C VAL A 278 -13.48 -1.20 8.30
N PRO A 279 -14.40 -2.14 8.60
CA PRO A 279 -14.18 -3.19 9.58
C PRO A 279 -12.95 -4.04 9.27
N CYS A 280 -12.16 -4.33 10.30
CA CYS A 280 -11.03 -5.24 10.21
C CYS A 280 -10.85 -5.91 11.57
N LYS A 281 -10.87 -7.23 11.64
CA LYS A 281 -10.58 -8.02 12.84
C LYS A 281 -9.11 -8.40 12.82
N LYS A 282 -8.30 -7.67 13.57
CA LYS A 282 -6.86 -7.97 13.73
C LYS A 282 -6.51 -8.50 15.12
N TRP A 283 -7.30 -8.16 16.13
CA TRP A 283 -6.94 -8.47 17.51
C TRP A 283 -8.06 -9.23 18.22
N LEU A 284 -7.67 -10.19 19.06
CA LEU A 284 -8.58 -11.10 19.77
C LEU A 284 -9.58 -10.40 20.71
N TRP A 285 -9.33 -9.16 21.10
CA TRP A 285 -10.09 -8.43 22.14
C TRP A 285 -10.66 -7.09 21.66
N GLY A 286 -10.52 -6.75 20.37
CA GLY A 286 -11.07 -5.53 19.80
C GLY A 286 -12.57 -5.65 19.53
N VAL A 287 -13.32 -4.55 19.72
CA VAL A 287 -14.68 -4.45 19.18
C VAL A 287 -14.51 -4.11 17.69
N THR A 288 -14.94 -5.02 16.81
CA THR A 288 -14.96 -4.75 15.37
C THR A 288 -16.31 -4.11 15.03
N PRO A 289 -16.35 -2.80 14.69
CA PRO A 289 -17.57 -2.20 14.18
C PRO A 289 -17.94 -2.88 12.87
N THR A 290 -19.22 -2.89 12.54
CA THR A 290 -19.72 -3.53 11.32
C THR A 290 -20.09 -2.51 10.24
N SER A 291 -19.97 -1.22 10.53
CA SER A 291 -20.33 -0.15 9.61
C SER A 291 -19.12 0.28 8.77
N VAL A 292 -19.35 0.43 7.46
CA VAL A 292 -18.42 1.09 6.53
C VAL A 292 -18.76 2.59 6.47
N TRP A 293 -17.74 3.43 6.57
CA TRP A 293 -17.88 4.89 6.52
C TRP A 293 -17.02 5.50 5.42
N VAL A 294 -17.50 6.57 4.81
CA VAL A 294 -16.76 7.36 3.80
C VAL A 294 -16.76 8.84 4.17
N MET A 295 -15.62 9.50 3.98
CA MET A 295 -15.47 10.94 4.17
C MET A 295 -15.82 11.65 2.86
N LYS A 296 -17.01 12.27 2.80
CA LYS A 296 -17.49 12.91 1.56
C LYS A 296 -16.69 14.15 1.17
N GLU A 297 -16.17 14.87 2.16
CA GLU A 297 -15.30 16.04 1.96
C GLU A 297 -13.99 15.81 2.71
N TYR A 298 -12.90 15.67 1.95
CA TYR A 298 -11.59 15.33 2.51
C TYR A 298 -11.14 16.35 3.57
N GLY A 299 -10.74 15.87 4.74
CA GLY A 299 -10.29 16.67 5.88
C GLY A 299 -11.44 17.26 6.73
N VAL A 300 -12.70 17.11 6.31
CA VAL A 300 -13.87 17.61 7.06
C VAL A 300 -14.50 16.46 7.83
N GLY A 301 -14.30 16.42 9.15
CA GLY A 301 -14.78 15.34 10.01
C GLY A 301 -16.31 15.19 9.98
N GLU A 302 -17.05 16.28 9.89
CA GLU A 302 -18.51 16.29 9.84
C GLU A 302 -19.07 15.67 8.54
N SER A 303 -18.22 15.45 7.53
CA SER A 303 -18.61 14.85 6.25
C SER A 303 -18.62 13.31 6.26
N TRP A 304 -18.21 12.68 7.38
CA TRP A 304 -18.29 11.23 7.54
C TRP A 304 -19.73 10.74 7.39
N THR A 305 -19.96 9.90 6.39
CA THR A 305 -21.27 9.32 6.10
C THR A 305 -21.16 7.80 6.15
N LYS A 306 -22.08 7.15 6.85
CA LYS A 306 -22.20 5.69 6.83
C LYS A 306 -22.68 5.25 5.46
N LEU A 307 -21.96 4.32 4.84
CA LEU A 307 -22.30 3.79 3.52
C LEU A 307 -23.26 2.61 3.65
N PHE A 308 -22.88 1.59 4.44
CA PHE A 308 -23.72 0.42 4.76
C PHE A 308 -23.16 -0.32 5.98
N ASN A 309 -23.80 -1.44 6.36
CA ASN A 309 -23.45 -2.28 7.49
C ASN A 309 -23.31 -3.74 7.05
N ILE A 310 -22.26 -4.42 7.52
CA ILE A 310 -21.97 -5.83 7.22
C ILE A 310 -22.22 -6.77 8.41
N GLU A 311 -22.98 -6.34 9.43
CA GLU A 311 -23.26 -7.09 10.66
C GLU A 311 -23.85 -8.49 10.49
N HIS A 312 -24.53 -8.73 9.37
CA HIS A 312 -25.16 -10.01 9.05
C HIS A 312 -24.18 -11.02 8.43
N LEU A 313 -22.96 -10.58 8.06
CA LEU A 313 -21.92 -11.48 7.59
C LEU A 313 -21.16 -12.00 8.82
N GLU A 314 -21.19 -13.31 9.03
CA GLU A 314 -20.40 -13.96 10.07
C GLU A 314 -18.93 -14.11 9.64
N GLY A 315 -18.03 -14.14 10.62
CA GLY A 315 -16.60 -14.43 10.41
C GLY A 315 -15.86 -13.41 9.56
N ILE A 316 -16.24 -12.12 9.60
CA ILE A 316 -15.54 -11.07 8.85
C ILE A 316 -14.14 -10.86 9.44
N GLU A 317 -13.13 -11.02 8.59
CA GLU A 317 -11.75 -10.71 8.93
C GLU A 317 -11.38 -9.30 8.47
N ARG A 318 -11.68 -8.95 7.21
CA ARG A 318 -11.53 -7.56 6.73
C ARG A 318 -12.27 -7.31 5.44
N VAL A 319 -12.58 -6.04 5.19
CA VAL A 319 -12.94 -5.58 3.85
C VAL A 319 -11.66 -5.44 3.02
N VAL A 320 -11.61 -6.10 1.87
CA VAL A 320 -10.43 -6.14 0.98
C VAL A 320 -10.47 -4.98 -0.01
N ALA A 321 -11.58 -4.83 -0.74
CA ALA A 321 -11.71 -3.83 -1.79
C ALA A 321 -13.18 -3.61 -2.17
N PHE A 322 -13.41 -2.55 -2.93
CA PHE A 322 -14.71 -2.23 -3.52
C PHE A 322 -14.55 -2.24 -5.02
N ARG A 323 -15.56 -2.79 -5.68
CA ARG A 323 -15.62 -2.91 -7.12
C ARG A 323 -16.49 -1.84 -7.73
N GLU A 324 -16.28 -1.57 -9.01
CA GLU A 324 -17.07 -0.56 -9.74
C GLU A 324 -18.56 -0.92 -9.85
N ASN A 325 -18.88 -2.21 -9.81
CA ASN A 325 -20.26 -2.70 -9.75
C ASN A 325 -20.95 -2.49 -8.38
N ASN A 326 -20.29 -1.81 -7.43
CA ASN A 326 -20.69 -1.59 -6.04
C ASN A 326 -20.68 -2.85 -5.15
N GLU A 327 -20.13 -3.96 -5.64
CA GLU A 327 -19.86 -5.11 -4.79
C GLU A 327 -18.63 -4.85 -3.91
N VAL A 328 -18.64 -5.46 -2.74
CA VAL A 328 -17.62 -5.34 -1.71
C VAL A 328 -16.96 -6.69 -1.54
N LEU A 329 -15.64 -6.74 -1.72
CA LEU A 329 -14.88 -7.94 -1.43
C LEU A 329 -14.53 -8.00 0.05
N VAL A 330 -14.90 -9.10 0.69
CA VAL A 330 -14.70 -9.33 2.13
C VAL A 330 -13.96 -10.64 2.33
N ALA A 331 -12.87 -10.59 3.09
CA ALA A 331 -12.15 -11.77 3.55
C ALA A 331 -12.78 -12.27 4.85
N ARG A 332 -12.95 -13.59 4.96
CA ARG A 332 -13.46 -14.27 6.16
C ARG A 332 -12.42 -15.18 6.82
N GLU A 333 -12.63 -15.46 8.10
CA GLU A 333 -11.74 -16.20 9.01
C GLU A 333 -11.27 -17.58 8.50
N TYR A 334 -12.02 -18.21 7.59
CA TYR A 334 -11.67 -19.51 7.02
C TYR A 334 -11.04 -19.44 5.63
N GLY A 335 -10.55 -18.25 5.25
CA GLY A 335 -9.86 -18.04 3.98
C GLY A 335 -10.77 -17.83 2.79
N GLU A 336 -12.07 -17.58 3.02
CA GLU A 336 -13.02 -17.26 1.95
C GLU A 336 -12.90 -15.79 1.56
N LEU A 337 -12.68 -15.51 0.28
CA LEU A 337 -12.96 -14.19 -0.28
C LEU A 337 -14.34 -14.21 -0.90
N ILE A 338 -15.25 -13.42 -0.36
CA ILE A 338 -16.61 -13.29 -0.87
C ILE A 338 -16.80 -11.96 -1.59
N SER A 339 -17.68 -11.94 -2.59
CA SER A 339 -18.26 -10.72 -3.13
C SER A 339 -19.63 -10.50 -2.51
N TYR A 340 -19.84 -9.34 -1.90
CA TYR A 340 -21.06 -8.97 -1.18
C TYR A 340 -21.71 -7.75 -1.83
N ASP A 341 -23.01 -7.81 -2.11
CA ASP A 341 -23.80 -6.67 -2.58
C ASP A 341 -24.59 -6.05 -1.40
N PRO A 342 -24.22 -4.85 -0.95
CA PRO A 342 -24.91 -4.15 0.13
C PRO A 342 -26.38 -3.82 -0.14
N ASN A 343 -26.79 -3.74 -1.40
CA ASN A 343 -28.16 -3.37 -1.77
C ASN A 343 -29.12 -4.55 -1.67
N THR A 344 -28.65 -5.75 -2.01
CA THR A 344 -29.48 -6.97 -2.02
C THR A 344 -29.23 -7.88 -0.82
N ASN A 345 -28.18 -7.62 -0.02
CA ASN A 345 -27.68 -8.49 1.05
C ASN A 345 -27.30 -9.91 0.60
N ASN A 346 -27.01 -10.08 -0.69
CA ASN A 346 -26.50 -11.34 -1.22
C ASN A 346 -24.98 -11.35 -1.22
N TRP A 347 -24.41 -12.53 -1.08
CA TRP A 347 -22.98 -12.74 -1.26
C TRP A 347 -22.71 -14.05 -1.98
N ASP A 348 -21.55 -14.11 -2.62
CA ASP A 348 -21.06 -15.29 -3.33
C ASP A 348 -19.57 -15.50 -3.02
N CYS A 349 -19.18 -16.74 -2.79
CA CYS A 349 -17.78 -17.08 -2.52
C CYS A 349 -17.01 -17.13 -3.85
N LYS A 350 -15.93 -16.35 -3.93
CA LYS A 350 -15.17 -16.17 -5.16
C LYS A 350 -13.94 -17.06 -5.21
N LEU A 351 -13.21 -17.15 -4.11
CA LEU A 351 -12.00 -17.97 -4.03
C LEU A 351 -11.62 -18.26 -2.57
N PHE A 352 -10.74 -19.24 -2.40
CA PHE A 352 -10.16 -19.64 -1.13
C PHE A 352 -8.66 -19.34 -1.12
N GLY A 353 -8.14 -18.95 0.05
CA GLY A 353 -6.74 -18.61 0.24
C GLY A 353 -6.46 -18.19 1.69
N ASP A 354 -5.27 -17.66 1.93
CA ASP A 354 -4.97 -17.00 3.20
C ASP A 354 -5.68 -15.64 3.25
N ALA A 355 -6.50 -15.42 4.29
CA ALA A 355 -7.33 -14.23 4.44
C ALA A 355 -6.51 -12.93 4.57
N ASP A 356 -5.33 -12.99 5.18
CA ASP A 356 -4.43 -11.85 5.30
C ASP A 356 -3.70 -11.54 3.99
N SER A 357 -3.61 -12.51 3.09
CA SER A 357 -2.95 -12.37 1.80
C SER A 357 -3.79 -11.61 0.75
N PHE A 358 -5.12 -11.56 0.88
CA PHE A 358 -5.99 -10.97 -0.14
C PHE A 358 -5.79 -9.46 -0.31
N TYR A 359 -5.30 -9.03 -1.46
CA TYR A 359 -5.17 -7.61 -1.79
C TYR A 359 -5.76 -7.36 -3.18
N LEU A 360 -6.58 -6.33 -3.31
CA LEU A 360 -7.10 -5.86 -4.59
C LEU A 360 -7.11 -4.34 -4.57
N ASP A 361 -6.54 -3.73 -5.60
CA ASP A 361 -6.51 -2.28 -5.77
C ASP A 361 -6.47 -1.92 -7.25
N THR A 362 -6.86 -0.68 -7.55
CA THR A 362 -6.71 -0.12 -8.89
C THR A 362 -5.24 -0.07 -9.29
N PHE A 363 -4.96 -0.40 -10.53
CA PHE A 363 -3.62 -0.45 -11.08
C PHE A 363 -3.53 0.32 -12.39
N VAL A 364 -2.51 1.16 -12.49
CA VAL A 364 -2.23 1.92 -13.71
C VAL A 364 -0.90 1.47 -14.30
N GLU A 365 -0.88 1.16 -15.59
CA GLU A 365 0.38 0.88 -16.28
C GLU A 365 1.24 2.15 -16.33
N SER A 366 2.48 2.07 -15.85
CA SER A 366 3.35 3.23 -15.75
C SER A 366 4.81 2.94 -16.10
N LEU A 367 5.53 3.99 -16.47
CA LEU A 367 6.98 3.95 -16.75
C LEU A 367 7.81 4.35 -15.52
N VAL A 368 7.18 4.44 -14.35
CA VAL A 368 7.88 4.80 -13.11
C VAL A 368 8.94 3.76 -12.79
N LEU A 369 10.07 4.18 -12.21
CA LEU A 369 11.28 3.37 -11.97
C LEU A 369 12.09 3.02 -13.24
N LEU A 370 11.64 3.34 -14.46
CA LEU A 370 12.33 2.92 -15.68
C LEU A 370 13.80 3.37 -15.77
N SER A 371 14.13 4.54 -15.22
CA SER A 371 15.49 5.09 -15.15
C SER A 371 16.38 4.47 -14.06
N GLU A 372 15.80 3.80 -13.07
CA GLU A 372 16.54 3.36 -11.89
C GLU A 372 17.47 2.18 -12.19
N ALA A 373 18.45 1.89 -11.33
CA ALA A 373 19.20 0.65 -11.46
C ALA A 373 18.37 -0.51 -10.87
N ASP A 374 18.32 -1.65 -11.55
CA ASP A 374 17.82 -2.88 -10.91
C ASP A 374 18.77 -3.23 -9.77
N ARG A 375 18.28 -3.12 -8.54
CA ARG A 375 18.98 -3.54 -7.34
C ARG A 375 18.17 -4.67 -6.76
N VAL A 376 18.35 -5.88 -7.28
CA VAL A 376 17.83 -7.10 -6.66
C VAL A 376 18.77 -7.45 -5.51
N LEU A 377 18.27 -7.49 -4.28
CA LEU A 377 19.01 -8.04 -3.14
C LEU A 377 19.26 -9.54 -3.39
N ILE A 378 20.44 -9.86 -3.91
CA ILE A 378 21.00 -11.22 -3.79
C ILE A 378 21.66 -11.27 -2.42
N GLU A 379 21.01 -11.86 -1.42
CA GLU A 379 21.73 -12.22 -0.21
C GLU A 379 22.55 -13.48 -0.51
N ASN A 380 23.88 -13.32 -0.43
CA ASN A 380 24.81 -14.43 -0.36
C ASN A 380 24.47 -15.27 0.88
N THR A 381 24.10 -16.52 0.68
CA THR A 381 24.16 -17.53 1.74
C THR A 381 25.61 -17.66 2.18
N SER A 382 25.97 -17.00 3.28
CA SER A 382 27.26 -17.23 3.94
C SER A 382 27.31 -18.70 4.35
N GLY A 383 28.17 -19.47 3.67
CA GLY A 383 28.39 -20.88 3.96
C GLY A 383 28.82 -21.09 5.40
N ASN A 384 28.09 -21.95 6.09
CA ASN A 384 28.60 -22.62 7.28
C ASN A 384 29.77 -23.50 6.84
N GLY A 385 30.99 -22.96 6.96
CA GLY A 385 32.18 -23.78 7.07
C GLY A 385 32.16 -24.46 8.43
N GLU A 386 31.70 -25.71 8.47
CA GLU A 386 31.96 -26.61 9.59
C GLU A 386 33.49 -26.76 9.74
N GLY A 387 34.01 -26.25 10.84
CA GLY A 387 35.36 -26.55 11.30
C GLY A 387 35.35 -27.89 12.02
N GLU A 388 36.19 -28.81 11.53
CA GLU A 388 36.63 -30.00 12.24
C GLU A 388 37.21 -29.64 13.62
N TYR A 389 36.72 -30.26 14.69
CA TYR A 389 37.46 -31.15 15.61
C TYR A 389 36.54 -31.74 16.68
#